data_AF-A0A7C4ARD8-F1
#
_entry.id   AF-A0A7C4ARD8-F1
#
_cell.length_a   1.000
_cell.length_b   1.000
_cell.length_c   1.000
_cell.angle_alpha   90.00
_cell.angle_beta   90.00
_cell.angle_gamma   90.00
#
_symmetry.space_group_name_H-M   'P 1'
#
loop_
_entity.id
_entity.type
_entity.pdbx_description
1 polymer ?
#
loop_
_entity_poly.entity_id
_entity_poly.type
_entity_poly.pdbx_seq_one_letter_code
_entity_poly.pdbx_strand_id
1 'polypeptide(L)'
;MINDIKTFVSEESFDKGAILFRQDDPADYFFILMEGRVELVIGTQGQIDYTVSHPGEIFGLSSMVERERYSADAKCTAPTKVAKIDKKKLTQLLEKYPSDAILFYKHLSQIIMRRLVTTYSAFLSQGEARGLTYGTGQVERDQED
;
A
#
# COMPACT_ATOMS: atom_id res chain seq x y z
N MET A 1 2.30 11.85 -18.01
CA MET A 1 2.03 11.52 -16.60
C MET A 1 2.93 12.22 -15.57
N ILE A 2 4.28 12.20 -15.67
CA ILE A 2 5.15 12.60 -14.54
C ILE A 2 5.12 14.08 -14.12
N ASN A 3 4.78 15.00 -15.01
CA ASN A 3 4.62 16.42 -14.64
C ASN A 3 3.28 16.63 -13.92
N ASP A 4 2.22 15.97 -14.39
CA ASP A 4 0.89 16.06 -13.82
C ASP A 4 0.84 15.46 -12.41
N ILE A 5 1.49 14.31 -12.16
CA ILE A 5 1.51 13.70 -10.82
C ILE A 5 2.12 14.62 -9.76
N LYS A 6 3.16 15.39 -10.12
CA LYS A 6 3.80 16.35 -9.21
C LYS A 6 2.85 17.43 -8.71
N THR A 7 1.77 17.74 -9.44
CA THR A 7 0.83 18.80 -9.07
C THR A 7 -0.05 18.44 -7.87
N PHE A 8 -0.08 17.16 -7.49
CA PHE A 8 -0.91 16.68 -6.38
C PHE A 8 -0.19 15.75 -5.41
N VAL A 9 1.14 15.70 -5.49
CA VAL A 9 1.99 15.10 -4.46
C VAL A 9 2.31 16.18 -3.43
N SER A 10 2.04 15.91 -2.15
CA SER A 10 2.52 16.75 -1.05
C SER A 10 3.65 16.06 -0.30
N GLU A 11 4.70 16.80 0.03
CA GLU A 11 5.72 16.31 0.95
C GLU A 11 5.28 16.64 2.39
N GLU A 12 5.21 15.63 3.25
CA GLU A 12 4.84 15.79 4.65
C GLU A 12 5.95 15.23 5.55
N SER A 13 6.20 15.90 6.67
CA SER A 13 7.17 15.49 7.68
C SER A 13 6.48 15.24 9.01
N PHE A 14 6.89 14.18 9.69
CA PHE A 14 6.26 13.69 10.90
C PHE A 14 7.32 13.37 11.95
N ASP A 15 7.01 13.70 13.20
CA ASP A 15 7.83 13.32 14.33
C ASP A 15 7.72 11.81 14.64
N LYS A 16 8.71 11.28 15.36
CA LYS A 16 8.63 9.93 15.91
C LYS A 16 7.39 9.80 16.79
N GLY A 17 6.65 8.72 16.60
CA GLY A 17 5.41 8.42 17.31
C GLY A 17 4.14 8.92 16.63
N ALA A 18 4.26 9.75 15.58
CA ALA A 18 3.11 10.17 14.79
C ALA A 18 2.41 8.98 14.13
N ILE A 19 1.08 9.08 13.99
CA ILE A 19 0.25 8.11 13.27
C ILE A 19 -0.18 8.76 11.96
N LEU A 20 0.19 8.16 10.84
CA LEU A 20 -0.14 8.68 9.50
C LEU A 20 -1.60 8.35 9.14
N PHE A 21 -2.04 7.16 9.51
CA PHE A 21 -3.42 6.69 9.42
C PHE A 21 -3.62 5.53 10.37
N ARG A 22 -4.88 5.28 10.76
CA ARG A 22 -5.28 4.10 11.50
C ARG A 22 -5.93 3.07 10.60
N GLN A 23 -5.93 1.82 11.06
CA GLN A 23 -6.80 0.80 10.54
C GLN A 23 -8.24 1.33 10.54
N ASP A 24 -8.98 0.99 9.49
CA ASP A 24 -10.37 1.39 9.28
C ASP A 24 -10.59 2.89 9.00
N ASP A 25 -9.55 3.75 9.04
CA ASP A 25 -9.66 5.11 8.50
C ASP A 25 -9.89 5.06 6.96
N PRO A 26 -10.57 6.07 6.38
CA PRO A 26 -10.72 6.19 4.92
C PRO A 26 -9.35 6.13 4.21
N ALA A 27 -9.22 5.22 3.25
CA ALA A 27 -8.00 5.02 2.49
C ALA A 27 -7.93 5.98 1.29
N ASP A 28 -7.85 7.28 1.57
CA ASP A 28 -7.83 8.33 0.55
C ASP A 28 -6.43 8.64 0.02
N TYR A 29 -5.37 8.19 0.71
CA TYR A 29 -3.99 8.49 0.36
C TYR A 29 -3.12 7.23 0.35
N PHE A 30 -2.11 7.22 -0.50
CA PHE A 30 -0.95 6.36 -0.33
C PHE A 30 0.31 7.21 -0.22
N PHE A 31 1.39 6.58 0.20
CA PHE A 31 2.60 7.27 0.62
C PHE A 31 3.83 6.60 0.02
N ILE A 32 4.84 7.40 -0.29
CA ILE A 32 6.18 6.94 -0.61
C ILE A 32 7.11 7.44 0.48
N LEU A 33 7.82 6.53 1.14
CA LEU A 33 8.82 6.89 2.15
C LEU A 33 9.98 7.62 1.47
N MET A 34 10.32 8.82 1.93
CA MET A 34 11.49 9.56 1.46
C MET A 34 12.65 9.41 2.45
N GLU A 35 12.34 9.47 3.74
CA GLU A 35 13.29 9.33 4.84
C GLU A 35 12.55 8.84 6.10
N GLY A 36 13.23 8.10 6.97
CA GLY A 36 12.71 7.69 8.27
C GLY A 36 12.26 6.24 8.32
N ARG A 37 11.26 5.96 9.17
CA ARG A 37 10.78 4.60 9.42
C ARG A 37 9.32 4.61 9.84
N VAL A 38 8.51 3.76 9.21
CA VAL A 38 7.10 3.54 9.51
C VAL A 38 6.85 2.07 9.80
N GLU A 39 6.16 1.76 10.88
CA GLU A 39 5.63 0.42 11.17
C GLU A 39 4.16 0.36 10.75
N LEU A 40 3.82 -0.67 9.99
CA LEU A 40 2.44 -1.03 9.67
C LEU A 40 1.98 -2.13 10.61
N VAL A 41 0.98 -1.84 11.43
CA VAL A 41 0.50 -2.76 12.49
C VAL A 41 -0.90 -3.24 12.13
N ILE A 42 -1.08 -4.55 12.00
CA ILE A 42 -2.39 -5.16 11.66
C ILE A 42 -2.99 -5.84 12.89
N GLY A 43 -4.26 -5.52 13.19
CA GLY A 43 -5.04 -6.15 14.25
C GLY A 43 -4.79 -5.58 15.65
N THR A 44 -5.65 -5.96 16.61
CA THR A 44 -5.68 -5.39 17.97
C THR A 44 -4.53 -5.84 18.89
N GLN A 45 -3.75 -6.84 18.48
CA GLN A 45 -2.61 -7.37 19.24
C GLN A 45 -1.24 -7.18 18.54
N GLY A 46 -1.18 -6.47 17.40
CA GLY A 46 0.08 -6.22 16.70
C GLY A 46 0.76 -7.49 16.17
N GLN A 47 -0.02 -8.45 15.66
CA GLN A 47 0.50 -9.76 15.24
C GLN A 47 1.30 -9.71 13.93
N ILE A 48 1.18 -8.63 13.15
CA ILE A 48 1.93 -8.46 11.90
C ILE A 48 2.44 -7.02 11.84
N ASP A 49 3.76 -6.89 12.02
CA ASP A 49 4.49 -5.63 11.86
C ASP A 49 5.27 -5.67 10.53
N TYR A 50 4.83 -4.88 9.54
CA TYR A 50 5.65 -4.60 8.36
C TYR A 50 6.40 -3.30 8.57
N THR A 51 7.73 -3.35 8.56
CA THR A 51 8.56 -2.16 8.64
C THR A 51 8.84 -1.60 7.24
N VAL A 52 8.44 -0.35 7.02
CA VAL A 52 8.84 0.47 5.88
C VAL A 52 10.04 1.31 6.33
N SER A 53 11.23 1.07 5.77
CA SER A 53 12.46 1.75 6.22
C SER A 53 13.43 2.12 5.11
N HIS A 54 13.09 1.84 3.86
CA HIS A 54 13.94 2.18 2.72
C HIS A 54 13.27 3.27 1.87
N PRO A 55 14.00 4.34 1.51
CA PRO A 55 13.50 5.36 0.59
C PRO A 55 12.95 4.74 -0.70
N GLY A 56 11.82 5.25 -1.17
CA GLY A 56 11.10 4.74 -2.34
C GLY A 56 10.09 3.63 -2.02
N GLU A 57 10.06 3.08 -0.81
CA GLU A 57 9.02 2.11 -0.44
C GLU A 57 7.63 2.76 -0.38
N ILE A 58 6.64 2.10 -0.98
CA ILE A 58 5.26 2.57 -1.05
C ILE A 58 4.42 1.94 0.08
N PHE A 59 3.60 2.70 0.80
CA PHE A 59 2.68 2.15 1.80
C PHE A 59 1.32 2.86 1.77
N GLY A 60 0.36 2.37 2.56
CA GLY A 60 -1.05 2.77 2.43
C GLY A 60 -1.73 2.12 1.21
N LEU A 61 -1.27 0.95 0.79
CA LEU A 61 -1.71 0.28 -0.44
C LEU A 61 -3.21 -0.04 -0.50
N SER A 62 -3.93 0.00 0.64
CA SER A 62 -5.39 -0.13 0.67
C SER A 62 -6.08 0.89 -0.25
N SER A 63 -5.53 2.12 -0.36
CA SER A 63 -6.10 3.14 -1.24
C SER A 63 -5.99 2.79 -2.73
N MET A 64 -5.09 1.87 -3.09
CA MET A 64 -4.77 1.51 -4.48
C MET A 64 -5.58 0.34 -5.04
N VAL A 65 -6.25 -0.45 -4.19
CA VAL A 65 -6.88 -1.73 -4.57
C VAL A 65 -8.39 -1.75 -4.31
N GLU A 66 -9.07 -0.65 -4.62
CA GLU A 66 -10.52 -0.46 -4.40
C GLU A 66 -11.03 -0.74 -2.97
N ARG A 67 -10.16 -0.78 -1.96
CA ARG A 67 -10.60 -0.72 -0.57
C ARG A 67 -10.94 0.71 -0.20
N GLU A 68 -12.01 0.84 0.57
CA GLU A 68 -12.44 2.13 1.14
C GLU A 68 -11.67 2.51 2.40
N ARG A 69 -11.06 1.52 3.08
CA ARG A 69 -10.44 1.69 4.40
C ARG A 69 -9.06 1.05 4.49
N TYR A 70 -8.18 1.62 5.31
CA TYR A 70 -6.86 1.07 5.57
C TYR A 70 -6.94 -0.25 6.33
N SER A 71 -6.04 -1.18 5.99
CA SER A 71 -5.96 -2.51 6.62
C SER A 71 -5.01 -2.59 7.83
N ALA A 72 -4.36 -1.48 8.17
CA ALA A 72 -3.34 -1.42 9.21
C ALA A 72 -3.24 0.01 9.77
N ASP A 73 -2.71 0.15 10.98
CA ASP A 73 -2.18 1.42 11.47
C ASP A 73 -0.82 1.69 10.81
N ALA A 74 -0.49 2.95 10.54
CA ALA A 74 0.85 3.38 10.12
C ALA A 74 1.45 4.34 11.15
N LYS A 75 2.50 3.89 11.84
CA LYS A 75 3.15 4.64 12.92
C LYS A 75 4.60 4.95 12.59
N CYS A 76 4.99 6.22 12.68
CA CYS A 76 6.38 6.64 12.58
C CYS A 76 7.18 6.14 13.79
N THR A 77 8.25 5.38 13.57
CA THR A 77 9.19 4.95 14.62
C THR A 77 10.49 5.73 14.63
N ALA A 78 10.67 6.64 13.67
CA ALA A 78 11.69 7.68 13.59
C ALA A 78 11.08 8.97 12.99
N PRO A 79 11.74 10.14 13.09
CA PRO A 79 11.40 11.29 12.24
C PRO A 79 11.31 10.84 10.78
N THR A 80 10.21 11.17 10.12
CA THR A 80 9.82 10.54 8.86
C THR A 80 9.33 11.59 7.88
N LYS A 81 9.83 11.50 6.64
CA LYS A 81 9.40 12.32 5.50
C LYS A 81 8.78 11.42 4.45
N VAL A 82 7.63 11.84 3.92
CA VAL A 82 6.87 11.08 2.93
C VAL A 82 6.40 11.98 1.80
N ALA A 83 6.28 11.40 0.61
CA ALA A 83 5.43 11.93 -0.45
C ALA A 83 4.03 11.31 -0.29
N LYS A 84 3.03 12.14 -0.02
CA LYS A 84 1.62 11.76 0.12
C LYS A 84 0.88 12.05 -1.18
N ILE A 85 0.11 11.07 -1.62
CA ILE A 85 -0.50 11.09 -2.95
C ILE A 85 -1.98 10.73 -2.81
N ASP A 86 -2.83 11.61 -3.34
CA ASP A 86 -4.29 11.46 -3.33
C ASP A 86 -4.74 10.35 -4.30
N LYS A 87 -5.55 9.40 -3.78
CA LYS A 87 -6.11 8.28 -4.53
C LYS A 87 -6.90 8.75 -5.74
N LYS A 88 -7.84 9.69 -5.55
CA LYS A 88 -8.77 10.12 -6.60
C LYS A 88 -8.03 10.82 -7.73
N LYS A 89 -7.08 11.70 -7.39
CA LYS A 89 -6.26 12.40 -8.38
C LYS A 89 -5.33 11.45 -9.12
N LEU A 90 -4.76 10.45 -8.43
CA LEU A 90 -3.99 9.43 -9.12
C LEU A 90 -4.87 8.60 -10.07
N THR A 91 -6.04 8.14 -9.63
CA THR A 91 -6.97 7.39 -10.48
C THR A 91 -7.30 8.16 -11.76
N GLN A 92 -7.70 9.42 -11.64
CA GLN A 92 -7.97 10.30 -12.78
C GLN A 92 -6.75 10.45 -13.70
N LEU A 93 -5.55 10.53 -13.12
CA LEU A 93 -4.32 10.62 -13.90
C LEU A 93 -4.02 9.33 -14.67
N LEU A 94 -4.22 8.17 -14.05
CA LEU A 94 -4.02 6.87 -14.68
C LEU A 94 -5.03 6.63 -15.80
N GLU A 95 -6.28 7.05 -15.62
CA GLU A 95 -7.31 7.05 -16.68
C GLU A 95 -6.93 7.94 -17.87
N LYS A 96 -6.32 9.10 -17.60
CA LYS A 96 -5.82 10.02 -18.64
C LYS A 96 -4.62 9.46 -19.40
N TYR A 97 -3.81 8.60 -18.80
CA TYR A 97 -2.60 8.02 -19.40
C TYR A 97 -2.58 6.48 -19.32
N PRO A 98 -3.40 5.75 -20.11
CA PRO A 98 -3.56 4.30 -19.98
C PRO A 98 -2.26 3.49 -20.15
N SER A 99 -1.39 3.85 -21.10
CA SER A 99 -0.12 3.17 -21.30
C SER A 99 0.81 3.30 -20.09
N ASP A 100 0.82 4.48 -19.46
CA ASP A 100 1.59 4.71 -18.24
C ASP A 100 0.96 3.99 -17.04
N ALA A 101 -0.37 3.87 -17.00
CA ALA A 101 -1.09 3.15 -15.98
C ALA A 101 -0.75 1.66 -15.95
N ILE A 102 -0.61 1.02 -17.13
CA ILE A 102 -0.16 -0.38 -17.23
C ILE A 102 1.22 -0.55 -16.58
N LEU A 103 2.16 0.35 -16.87
CA LEU A 103 3.50 0.30 -16.29
C LEU A 103 3.47 0.54 -14.78
N PHE A 104 2.65 1.50 -14.33
CA PHE A 104 2.46 1.79 -12.90
C PHE A 104 1.94 0.56 -12.15
N TYR A 105 0.87 -0.08 -12.62
CA TYR A 105 0.31 -1.28 -11.97
C TYR A 105 1.24 -2.49 -12.05
N LYS A 106 2.07 -2.60 -13.09
CA LYS A 106 3.13 -3.62 -13.17
C LYS A 106 4.19 -3.43 -12.08
N HIS A 107 4.60 -2.20 -11.81
CA HIS A 107 5.54 -1.93 -10.70
C HIS A 107 4.87 -2.15 -9.35
N LEU A 108 3.61 -1.73 -9.19
CA LEU A 108 2.85 -1.95 -7.96
C LEU A 108 2.70 -3.44 -7.65
N SER A 109 2.38 -4.27 -8.63
CA SER A 109 2.25 -5.72 -8.44
C SER A 109 3.58 -6.38 -8.06
N GLN A 110 4.71 -5.93 -8.62
CA GLN A 110 6.04 -6.38 -8.21
C GLN A 110 6.34 -6.04 -6.73
N ILE A 111 5.96 -4.85 -6.27
CA ILE A 111 6.10 -4.44 -4.86
C ILE A 111 5.24 -5.31 -3.95
N ILE A 112 3.96 -5.49 -4.30
CA ILE A 112 3.03 -6.34 -3.52
C ILE A 112 3.55 -7.78 -3.46
N MET A 113 3.97 -8.34 -4.59
CA MET A 113 4.47 -9.71 -4.65
C MET A 113 5.74 -9.89 -3.82
N ARG A 114 6.68 -8.93 -3.88
CA ARG A 114 7.89 -8.97 -3.06
C ARG A 114 7.54 -8.98 -1.57
N ARG A 115 6.60 -8.14 -1.13
CA ARG A 115 6.11 -8.13 0.25
C ARG A 115 5.48 -9.45 0.64
N LEU A 116 4.61 -10.00 -0.20
CA LEU A 116 3.95 -11.28 0.05
C LEU A 116 4.96 -12.41 0.27
N VAL A 117 5.95 -12.53 -0.63
CA VAL A 117 7.00 -13.55 -0.54
C VAL A 117 7.85 -13.38 0.72
N THR A 118 8.27 -12.15 1.04
CA THR A 118 9.04 -11.85 2.26
C THR A 118 8.25 -12.23 3.52
N THR A 119 6.95 -11.90 3.55
CA THR A 119 6.06 -12.26 4.65
C THR A 119 5.90 -13.78 4.79
N TYR A 120 5.73 -14.52 3.69
CA TYR A 120 5.65 -15.98 3.72
C TYR A 120 6.94 -16.62 4.26
N SER A 121 8.11 -16.15 3.85
CA SER A 121 9.38 -16.64 4.39
C SER A 121 9.51 -16.40 5.89
N ALA A 122 9.06 -15.25 6.38
CA ALA A 122 9.05 -14.95 7.81
C ALA A 122 8.14 -15.93 8.59
N PHE A 123 6.92 -16.19 8.10
CA PHE A 123 6.01 -17.14 8.75
C PHE A 123 6.53 -18.59 8.75
N LEU A 124 7.07 -19.07 7.62
CA LEU A 124 7.60 -20.44 7.52
C LEU A 124 8.77 -20.70 8.46
N SER A 125 9.54 -19.66 8.81
CA SER A 125 10.63 -19.79 9.80
C SER A 125 10.13 -19.94 11.25
N GLN A 126 8.85 -19.67 11.52
CA GLN A 126 8.24 -19.76 12.86
C GLN A 126 7.23 -20.92 13.02
N GLY A 127 6.95 -21.71 11.98
CA GLY A 127 6.04 -22.88 12.04
C GLY A 127 5.32 -23.20 10.71
N GLU A 128 4.29 -24.06 10.75
CA GLU A 128 3.42 -24.33 9.59
C GLU A 128 2.41 -23.19 9.37
N ALA A 129 2.54 -22.47 8.26
CA ALA A 129 1.50 -21.55 7.79
C ALA A 129 0.47 -22.31 6.92
N ARG A 130 -0.74 -22.53 7.42
CA ARG A 130 -1.89 -22.99 6.61
C ARG A 130 -2.72 -21.80 6.16
N GLY A 131 -2.31 -21.17 5.06
CA GLY A 131 -3.06 -20.07 4.45
C GLY A 131 -4.13 -20.59 3.50
N LEU A 132 -5.39 -20.20 3.72
CA LEU A 132 -6.42 -20.31 2.70
C LEU A 132 -6.31 -19.10 1.76
N THR A 133 -6.32 -19.35 0.46
CA THR A 133 -6.50 -18.29 -0.53
C THR A 133 -7.96 -18.24 -0.96
N TYR A 134 -8.39 -17.07 -1.39
CA TYR A 134 -9.72 -16.86 -1.95
C TYR A 134 -9.55 -16.34 -3.37
N GLY A 135 -10.38 -16.82 -4.29
CA GLY A 135 -10.48 -16.22 -5.62
C GLY A 135 -11.16 -14.85 -5.53
N THR A 136 -11.07 -14.07 -6.61
CA THR A 136 -11.83 -12.82 -6.75
C THR A 136 -13.34 -13.07 -6.86
N GLY A 137 -13.77 -14.31 -7.13
CA GLY A 137 -15.15 -14.65 -7.45
C GLY A 137 -15.61 -14.13 -8.81
N GLN A 138 -14.77 -13.38 -9.53
CA GLN A 138 -15.02 -12.86 -10.86
C GLN A 138 -14.64 -13.93 -11.88
N VAL A 139 -15.60 -14.79 -12.21
CA VAL A 139 -15.51 -15.72 -13.34
C VAL A 139 -16.64 -15.36 -14.28
N GLU A 140 -16.30 -14.94 -15.51
CA GLU A 140 -17.30 -14.86 -16.57
C GLU A 140 -17.82 -16.28 -16.80
N ARG A 141 -19.08 -16.52 -16.44
CA ARG A 141 -19.78 -17.71 -16.87
C ARG A 141 -20.44 -17.35 -18.19
N ASP A 142 -19.95 -17.92 -19.28
CA ASP A 142 -20.71 -17.91 -20.52
C ASP A 142 -22.09 -18.48 -20.19
N GLN A 143 -23.12 -17.69 -20.44
CA GLN A 143 -24.49 -18.21 -20.49
C GLN A 143 -24.53 -19.07 -21.75
N GLU A 144 -24.29 -20.37 -21.62
CA GLU A 144 -24.71 -21.32 -22.64
C GLU A 144 -26.25 -21.32 -22.65
N ASP A 145 -26.81 -20.85 -23.76
CA ASP A 145 -28.23 -20.91 -24.14
C ASP A 145 -28.76 -22.35 -24.23
#